data_AF-A0A964VH37-F1
#
_entry.id   AF-A0A964VH37-F1
#
_cell.length_a   1.000
_cell.length_b   1.000
_cell.length_c   1.000
_cell.angle_alpha   90.00
_cell.angle_beta   90.00
_cell.angle_gamma   90.00
#
_symmetry.space_group_name_H-M   'P 1'
#
loop_
_entity.id
_entity.type
_entity.pdbx_description
1 polymer ?
#
loop_
_entity_poly.entity_id
_entity_poly.type
_entity_poly.pdbx_seq_one_letter_code
_entity_poly.pdbx_strand_id
1 'polypeptide(L)'
;DLYFLSTEKMGKGRVNSLYRDYKAQLIRKGTERSAASAESMRQLAVEIGKALGLEVHGTIKLNFSGFVQTIDAIGGIDIDVPEDLVDPEYPGPNYTYEEFRIGKGLQHLDGATALKYARSRHSTSDFSRSARQQQIIVAASEKAKDLGLLRSPRKVSDVMNIISKNMETTFQVRELLGFADIGKKVDRQNIVSMQLSDVNGLFGGLSDEGGFLYAPPREEFDGAAVFLPVSIPEFPVTWKQIQFLVTLLTTNREAFIDPPTILIANAGAKEGSARLLGAELTRYGFNVIKTRNFGKPNTPFDRSWMSVRQDNTNMLEPTLSLLADLFDFTEMKTPPEGSFGEENPDLLIVLGKDYRYTPLQDLIR
;
A
#
# COMPACT_ATOMS: atom_id res chain seq x y z
N ASP A 1 -7.10 -14.30 -0.51
CA ASP A 1 -7.78 -13.25 -1.31
C ASP A 1 -8.47 -12.27 -0.38
N LEU A 2 -8.42 -10.98 -0.69
CA LEU A 2 -9.21 -9.98 0.04
C LEU A 2 -10.71 -10.29 -0.10
N TYR A 3 -11.47 -10.19 0.99
CA TYR A 3 -12.87 -10.60 1.05
C TYR A 3 -13.79 -9.42 1.35
N PHE A 4 -14.85 -9.30 0.56
CA PHE A 4 -15.94 -8.37 0.78
C PHE A 4 -17.08 -9.09 1.50
N LEU A 5 -17.44 -8.62 2.69
CA LEU A 5 -18.50 -9.21 3.51
C LEU A 5 -19.90 -8.90 2.98
N SER A 6 -20.06 -7.85 2.18
CA SER A 6 -21.29 -7.54 1.45
C SER A 6 -20.98 -6.61 0.28
N THR A 7 -21.53 -6.91 -0.89
CA THR A 7 -21.52 -6.05 -2.08
C THR A 7 -22.94 -5.91 -2.59
N GLU A 8 -23.30 -4.75 -3.16
CA GLU A 8 -24.68 -4.47 -3.59
C GLU A 8 -25.18 -5.42 -4.68
N LYS A 9 -24.27 -5.97 -5.50
CA LYS A 9 -24.61 -6.79 -6.67
C LYS A 9 -24.46 -8.29 -6.46
N MET A 10 -23.54 -8.71 -5.58
CA MET A 10 -23.05 -10.09 -5.53
C MET A 10 -23.06 -10.69 -4.11
N GLY A 11 -23.46 -9.93 -3.08
CA GLY A 11 -23.42 -10.38 -1.69
C GLY A 11 -21.98 -10.52 -1.18
N LYS A 12 -21.72 -11.48 -0.29
CA LYS A 12 -20.38 -11.78 0.25
C LYS A 12 -19.52 -12.54 -0.77
N GLY A 13 -18.23 -12.25 -0.84
CA GLY A 13 -17.32 -12.94 -1.74
C GLY A 13 -15.91 -12.38 -1.79
N ARG A 14 -15.05 -12.97 -2.62
CA ARG A 14 -13.67 -12.51 -2.81
C ARG A 14 -13.63 -11.39 -3.84
N VAL A 15 -12.73 -10.43 -3.66
CA VAL A 15 -12.51 -9.35 -4.64
C VAL A 15 -12.28 -9.91 -6.05
N ASN A 16 -11.45 -10.95 -6.15
CA ASN A 16 -11.11 -11.61 -7.41
C ASN A 16 -12.28 -12.40 -8.03
N SER A 17 -13.27 -12.82 -7.24
CA SER A 17 -14.43 -13.54 -7.75
C SER A 17 -15.53 -12.61 -8.24
N LEU A 18 -15.62 -11.39 -7.69
CA LEU A 18 -16.64 -10.40 -8.04
C LEU A 18 -16.71 -10.15 -9.56
N TYR A 19 -15.57 -9.84 -10.18
CA TYR A 19 -15.50 -9.61 -11.63
C TYR A 19 -16.00 -10.82 -12.43
N ARG A 20 -15.49 -12.02 -12.10
CA ARG A 20 -15.80 -13.26 -12.83
C ARG A 20 -17.28 -13.60 -12.72
N ASP A 21 -17.81 -13.59 -11.50
CA ASP A 21 -19.13 -14.09 -11.20
C ASP A 21 -20.21 -13.11 -11.65
N TYR A 22 -20.00 -11.80 -11.46
CA TYR A 22 -20.92 -10.78 -11.95
C TYR A 22 -20.97 -10.74 -13.48
N LYS A 23 -19.81 -10.86 -14.15
CA LYS A 23 -19.75 -10.98 -15.61
C LYS A 23 -20.54 -12.19 -16.11
N ALA A 24 -20.35 -13.34 -15.48
CA ALA A 24 -21.08 -14.56 -15.84
C ALA A 24 -22.58 -14.39 -15.64
N GLN A 25 -23.01 -13.72 -14.56
CA GLN A 25 -24.41 -13.43 -14.30
C GLN A 25 -25.02 -12.51 -15.38
N LEU A 26 -24.33 -11.44 -15.77
CA LEU A 26 -24.79 -10.51 -16.82
C LEU A 26 -24.93 -11.21 -18.18
N ILE A 27 -23.97 -12.07 -18.54
CA ILE A 27 -24.02 -12.87 -19.77
C ILE A 27 -25.23 -13.83 -19.76
N ARG A 28 -25.49 -14.51 -18.63
CA ARG A 28 -26.68 -15.38 -18.48
C ARG A 28 -27.99 -14.61 -18.63
N LYS A 29 -28.01 -13.32 -18.31
CA LYS A 29 -29.15 -12.41 -18.49
C LYS A 29 -29.25 -11.82 -19.91
N GLY A 30 -28.39 -12.24 -20.84
CA GLY A 30 -28.40 -11.78 -22.23
C GLY A 30 -27.57 -10.53 -22.52
N THR A 31 -26.75 -10.07 -21.57
CA THR A 31 -25.81 -8.95 -21.82
C THR A 31 -24.68 -9.43 -22.72
N GLU A 32 -24.35 -8.63 -23.75
CA GLU A 32 -23.20 -8.90 -24.63
C GLU A 32 -21.89 -8.98 -23.80
N ARG A 33 -20.94 -9.83 -24.22
CA ARG A 33 -19.74 -10.16 -23.43
C ARG A 33 -18.86 -8.95 -23.10
N SER A 34 -18.66 -8.03 -24.05
CA SER A 34 -17.86 -6.82 -23.84
C SER A 34 -18.57 -5.85 -22.88
N ALA A 35 -19.88 -5.66 -23.04
CA ALA A 35 -20.69 -4.84 -22.14
C ALA A 35 -20.71 -5.41 -20.71
N ALA A 36 -20.90 -6.73 -20.57
CA ALA A 36 -20.84 -7.43 -19.29
C ALA A 36 -19.45 -7.30 -18.62
N SER A 37 -18.39 -7.32 -19.43
CA SER A 37 -17.02 -7.14 -18.94
C SER A 37 -16.79 -5.73 -18.41
N ALA A 38 -17.18 -4.71 -19.17
CA ALA A 38 -17.05 -3.31 -18.78
C ALA A 38 -17.81 -3.01 -17.48
N GLU A 39 -19.06 -3.47 -17.38
CA GLU A 39 -19.88 -3.29 -16.19
C GLU A 39 -19.29 -4.00 -14.97
N SER A 40 -18.75 -5.21 -15.15
CA SER A 40 -18.12 -5.93 -14.05
C SER A 40 -16.84 -5.27 -13.56
N MET A 41 -16.07 -4.63 -14.44
CA MET A 41 -14.91 -3.84 -14.03
C MET A 41 -15.33 -2.59 -13.25
N ARG A 42 -16.40 -1.90 -13.69
CA ARG A 42 -16.94 -0.74 -12.94
C ARG A 42 -17.43 -1.15 -11.56
N GLN A 43 -18.17 -2.24 -11.44
CA GLN A 43 -18.62 -2.70 -10.12
C GLN A 43 -17.45 -3.06 -9.21
N LEU A 44 -16.41 -3.73 -9.74
CA LEU A 44 -15.20 -4.01 -8.97
C LEU A 44 -14.51 -2.73 -8.50
N ALA A 45 -14.40 -1.73 -9.38
CA ALA A 45 -13.85 -0.43 -9.03
C ALA A 45 -14.62 0.25 -7.89
N VAL A 46 -15.96 0.20 -7.94
CA VAL A 46 -16.83 0.75 -6.89
C VAL A 46 -16.61 0.05 -5.55
N GLU A 47 -16.55 -1.29 -5.52
CA GLU A 47 -16.36 -2.02 -4.25
C GLU A 47 -14.96 -1.80 -3.67
N ILE A 48 -13.92 -1.76 -4.52
CA ILE A 48 -12.56 -1.39 -4.09
C ILE A 48 -12.55 0.06 -3.58
N GLY A 49 -13.18 0.99 -4.30
CA GLY A 49 -13.27 2.40 -3.91
C GLY A 49 -13.94 2.57 -2.54
N LYS A 50 -15.06 1.89 -2.29
CA LYS A 50 -15.72 1.87 -0.98
C LYS A 50 -14.80 1.34 0.13
N ALA A 51 -14.08 0.25 -0.12
CA ALA A 51 -13.15 -0.33 0.84
C ALA A 51 -11.97 0.62 1.15
N LEU A 52 -11.47 1.34 0.14
CA LEU A 52 -10.35 2.28 0.31
C LEU A 52 -10.78 3.70 0.71
N GLY A 53 -12.07 4.03 0.64
CA GLY A 53 -12.55 5.40 0.87
C GLY A 53 -12.19 6.35 -0.28
N LEU A 54 -12.04 5.84 -1.50
CA LEU A 54 -11.66 6.59 -2.68
C LEU A 54 -12.66 6.43 -3.82
N GLU A 55 -12.77 7.46 -4.64
CA GLU A 55 -13.43 7.36 -5.94
C GLU A 55 -12.48 6.74 -6.97
N VAL A 56 -12.85 5.57 -7.51
CA VAL A 56 -12.11 4.93 -8.60
C VAL A 56 -12.72 5.35 -9.93
N HIS A 57 -12.09 6.32 -10.59
CA HIS A 57 -12.59 6.91 -11.83
C HIS A 57 -12.57 5.97 -13.05
N GLY A 58 -11.77 4.91 -13.00
CA GLY A 58 -11.77 3.92 -14.08
C GLY A 58 -10.78 2.80 -13.87
N THR A 59 -10.81 1.86 -14.80
CA THR A 59 -10.07 0.60 -14.72
C THR A 59 -9.37 0.27 -16.03
N ILE A 60 -8.23 -0.39 -15.91
CA ILE A 60 -7.54 -1.04 -17.01
C ILE A 60 -7.35 -2.51 -16.62
N LYS A 61 -7.69 -3.42 -17.53
CA LYS A 61 -7.51 -4.86 -17.36
C LYS A 61 -6.67 -5.39 -18.50
N LEU A 62 -5.56 -6.03 -18.16
CA LEU A 62 -4.64 -6.67 -19.08
C LEU A 62 -4.64 -8.18 -18.85
N ASN A 63 -4.61 -8.96 -19.92
CA ASN A 63 -4.26 -10.38 -19.82
C ASN A 63 -2.73 -10.56 -19.86
N PHE A 64 -2.24 -11.79 -19.70
CA PHE A 64 -0.79 -12.06 -19.74
C PHE A 64 -0.12 -11.69 -21.06
N SER A 65 -0.80 -11.88 -22.20
CA SER A 65 -0.28 -11.48 -23.51
C SER A 65 -0.15 -9.96 -23.61
N GLY A 66 -1.17 -9.22 -23.15
CA GLY A 66 -1.15 -7.76 -23.09
C GLY A 66 -0.07 -7.23 -22.16
N PHE A 67 0.15 -7.87 -21.02
CA PHE A 67 1.25 -7.55 -20.11
C PHE A 67 2.61 -7.68 -20.82
N VAL A 68 2.90 -8.86 -21.40
CA VAL A 68 4.17 -9.12 -22.10
C VAL A 68 4.38 -8.12 -23.22
N GLN A 69 3.37 -7.93 -24.07
CA GLN A 69 3.40 -6.97 -25.19
C GLN A 69 3.62 -5.53 -24.72
N THR A 70 3.07 -5.14 -23.57
CA THR A 70 3.25 -3.78 -23.02
C THR A 70 4.71 -3.55 -22.64
N ILE A 71 5.32 -4.50 -21.92
CA ILE A 71 6.72 -4.42 -21.49
C ILE A 71 7.67 -4.50 -22.70
N ASP A 72 7.40 -5.38 -23.66
CA ASP A 72 8.22 -5.50 -24.86
C ASP A 72 8.12 -4.24 -25.75
N ALA A 73 6.93 -3.63 -25.85
CA ALA A 73 6.73 -2.41 -26.63
C ALA A 73 7.50 -1.19 -26.10
N ILE A 74 7.85 -1.20 -24.80
CA ILE A 74 8.71 -0.19 -24.17
C ILE A 74 10.17 -0.64 -24.08
N GLY A 75 10.53 -1.75 -24.73
CA GLY A 75 11.91 -2.27 -24.80
C GLY A 75 12.41 -2.84 -23.47
N GLY A 76 11.53 -3.51 -22.71
CA GLY A 76 11.86 -4.09 -21.41
C GLY A 76 11.92 -3.07 -20.28
N ILE A 77 12.10 -3.54 -19.05
CA ILE A 77 12.18 -2.73 -17.83
C ILE A 77 13.39 -3.11 -17.00
N ASP A 78 13.92 -2.16 -16.24
CA ASP A 78 15.06 -2.36 -15.35
C ASP A 78 14.56 -2.46 -13.90
N ILE A 79 14.88 -3.55 -13.20
CA ILE A 79 14.43 -3.84 -11.83
C ILE A 79 15.65 -4.12 -10.97
N ASP A 80 15.76 -3.45 -9.82
CA ASP A 80 16.70 -3.84 -8.77
C ASP A 80 16.07 -4.93 -7.90
N VAL A 81 16.47 -6.18 -8.16
CA VAL A 81 15.92 -7.36 -7.49
C VAL A 81 16.50 -7.43 -6.07
N PRO A 82 15.67 -7.39 -5.00
CA PRO A 82 16.17 -7.23 -3.63
C PRO A 82 16.91 -8.48 -3.11
N GLU A 83 16.50 -9.66 -3.56
CA GLU A 83 17.03 -10.96 -3.15
C GLU A 83 16.91 -11.99 -4.27
N ASP A 84 17.75 -13.03 -4.21
CA ASP A 84 17.70 -14.13 -5.17
C ASP A 84 16.32 -14.79 -5.12
N LEU A 85 15.66 -14.86 -6.27
CA LEU A 85 14.36 -15.48 -6.40
C LEU A 85 14.51 -16.78 -7.20
N VAL A 86 14.09 -17.87 -6.57
CA VAL A 86 14.06 -19.21 -7.17
C VAL A 86 12.64 -19.76 -7.04
N ASP A 87 12.05 -20.16 -8.17
CA ASP A 87 10.74 -20.78 -8.26
C ASP A 87 10.89 -22.10 -9.03
N PRO A 88 11.09 -23.24 -8.34
CA PRO A 88 11.36 -24.52 -8.99
C PRO A 88 10.13 -25.11 -9.70
N GLU A 89 8.94 -24.64 -9.36
CA GLU A 89 7.66 -25.14 -9.85
C GLU A 89 6.86 -24.02 -10.54
N TYR A 90 7.55 -23.15 -11.29
CA TYR A 90 6.87 -22.12 -12.05
C TYR A 90 5.95 -22.78 -13.10
N PRO A 91 4.67 -22.38 -13.22
CA PRO A 91 3.74 -23.00 -14.16
C PRO A 91 4.19 -22.83 -15.62
N GLY A 92 4.57 -23.95 -16.24
CA GLY A 92 4.92 -24.05 -17.65
C GLY A 92 3.72 -24.39 -18.54
N PRO A 93 3.95 -24.50 -19.86
CA PRO A 93 2.92 -24.90 -20.81
C PRO A 93 2.35 -26.30 -20.49
N ASN A 94 1.09 -26.56 -20.87
CA ASN A 94 0.47 -27.88 -20.79
C ASN A 94 0.51 -28.54 -19.38
N TYR A 95 0.28 -27.75 -18.33
CA TYR A 95 0.32 -28.23 -16.94
C TYR A 95 1.67 -28.81 -16.50
N THR A 96 2.75 -28.39 -17.16
CA THR A 96 4.12 -28.69 -16.73
C THR A 96 4.63 -27.64 -15.76
N TYR A 97 5.79 -27.91 -15.17
CA TYR A 97 6.52 -26.97 -14.34
C TYR A 97 7.89 -26.69 -14.98
N GLU A 98 8.34 -25.46 -14.84
CA GLU A 98 9.69 -25.04 -15.20
C GLU A 98 10.34 -24.35 -14.00
N GLU A 99 11.67 -24.39 -13.95
CA GLU A 99 12.41 -23.62 -12.96
C GLU A 99 12.57 -22.17 -13.46
N PHE A 100 12.23 -21.20 -12.61
CA PHE A 100 12.53 -19.80 -12.82
C PHE A 100 13.53 -19.31 -11.76
N ARG A 101 14.61 -18.67 -12.20
CA ARG A 101 15.60 -18.05 -11.32
C ARG A 101 15.93 -16.65 -11.79
N ILE A 102 16.11 -15.73 -10.84
CA ILE A 102 16.65 -14.40 -11.08
C ILE A 102 17.48 -13.99 -9.86
N GLY A 103 18.70 -13.53 -10.12
CA GLY A 103 19.64 -13.12 -9.06
C GLY A 103 19.36 -11.70 -8.57
N LYS A 104 19.76 -11.44 -7.32
CA LYS A 104 19.77 -10.12 -6.70
C LYS A 104 20.52 -9.09 -7.54
N GLY A 105 20.09 -7.84 -7.45
CA GLY A 105 20.70 -6.67 -8.08
C GLY A 105 19.94 -6.20 -9.32
N LEU A 106 20.53 -5.23 -10.02
CA LEU A 106 19.93 -4.64 -11.21
C LEU A 106 19.85 -5.64 -12.37
N GLN A 107 18.64 -5.88 -12.86
CA GLN A 107 18.34 -6.81 -13.94
C GLN A 107 17.47 -6.13 -14.99
N HIS A 108 17.76 -6.38 -16.27
CA HIS A 108 16.91 -5.97 -17.39
C HIS A 108 15.94 -7.09 -17.74
N LEU A 109 14.63 -6.82 -17.65
CA LEU A 109 13.56 -7.80 -17.86
C LEU A 109 12.79 -7.48 -19.15
N ASP A 110 12.76 -8.45 -20.06
CA ASP A 110 11.77 -8.48 -21.13
C ASP A 110 10.37 -8.82 -20.59
N GLY A 111 9.35 -8.76 -21.45
CA GLY A 111 7.97 -8.99 -21.02
C GLY A 111 7.73 -10.39 -20.47
N ALA A 112 8.39 -11.41 -21.03
CA ALA A 112 8.28 -12.79 -20.55
C ALA A 112 8.89 -12.96 -19.16
N THR A 113 10.09 -12.41 -18.94
CA THR A 113 10.82 -12.48 -17.67
C THR A 113 10.13 -11.63 -16.61
N ALA A 114 9.64 -10.44 -16.95
CA ALA A 114 8.83 -9.59 -16.07
C ALA A 114 7.53 -10.30 -15.64
N LEU A 115 6.89 -11.06 -16.54
CA LEU A 115 5.70 -11.84 -16.21
C LEU A 115 6.02 -12.99 -15.25
N LYS A 116 7.16 -13.68 -15.44
CA LYS A 116 7.65 -14.70 -14.50
C LYS A 116 7.92 -14.09 -13.13
N TYR A 117 8.61 -12.95 -13.10
CA TYR A 117 8.90 -12.18 -11.89
C TYR A 117 7.62 -11.77 -11.13
N ALA A 118 6.60 -11.26 -11.83
CA ALA A 118 5.33 -10.82 -11.26
C ALA A 118 4.46 -11.96 -10.69
N ARG A 119 4.67 -13.20 -11.15
CA ARG A 119 3.78 -14.35 -10.89
C ARG A 119 4.36 -15.39 -9.94
N SER A 120 5.67 -15.41 -9.76
CA SER A 120 6.35 -16.41 -8.93
C SER A 120 5.85 -16.40 -7.48
N ARG A 121 5.75 -17.58 -6.83
CA ARG A 121 5.16 -17.75 -5.48
C ARG A 121 5.96 -18.67 -4.55
N HIS A 122 6.74 -19.62 -5.07
CA HIS A 122 7.22 -20.74 -4.26
C HIS A 122 8.22 -20.37 -3.16
N SER A 123 8.93 -19.24 -3.30
CA SER A 123 9.92 -18.78 -2.32
C SER A 123 9.45 -17.59 -1.47
N THR A 124 8.23 -17.08 -1.69
CA THR A 124 7.82 -15.78 -1.11
C THR A 124 6.33 -15.73 -0.75
N SER A 125 5.92 -14.82 0.14
CA SER A 125 4.50 -14.63 0.49
C SER A 125 3.69 -13.99 -0.66
N ASP A 126 2.35 -14.04 -0.59
CA ASP A 126 1.48 -13.33 -1.54
C ASP A 126 1.71 -11.80 -1.49
N PHE A 127 2.23 -11.25 -0.38
CA PHE A 127 2.64 -9.86 -0.24
C PHE A 127 3.91 -9.55 -1.02
N SER A 128 4.92 -10.42 -0.95
CA SER A 128 6.14 -10.30 -1.77
C SER A 128 5.84 -10.32 -3.27
N ARG A 129 4.78 -11.02 -3.70
CA ARG A 129 4.31 -10.97 -5.09
C ARG A 129 3.72 -9.60 -5.45
N SER A 130 2.89 -9.02 -4.58
CA SER A 130 2.34 -7.68 -4.78
C SER A 130 3.44 -6.60 -4.83
N ALA A 131 4.47 -6.73 -3.98
CA ALA A 131 5.64 -5.85 -3.99
C ALA A 131 6.34 -5.83 -5.37
N ARG A 132 6.56 -7.00 -5.96
CA ARG A 132 7.16 -7.13 -7.30
C ARG A 132 6.30 -6.53 -8.40
N GLN A 133 4.98 -6.71 -8.31
CA GLN A 133 4.04 -6.08 -9.26
C GLN A 133 4.11 -4.55 -9.19
N GLN A 134 4.26 -3.98 -7.99
CA GLN A 134 4.47 -2.55 -7.80
C GLN A 134 5.81 -2.07 -8.37
N GLN A 135 6.90 -2.80 -8.14
CA GLN A 135 8.21 -2.52 -8.74
C GLN A 135 8.13 -2.49 -10.27
N ILE A 136 7.42 -3.44 -10.88
CA ILE A 136 7.19 -3.48 -12.34
C ILE A 136 6.43 -2.24 -12.82
N ILE A 137 5.37 -1.82 -12.12
CA ILE A 137 4.59 -0.64 -12.49
C ILE A 137 5.46 0.63 -12.45
N VAL A 138 6.28 0.77 -11.40
CA VAL A 138 7.21 1.90 -11.26
C VAL A 138 8.25 1.88 -12.38
N ALA A 139 8.91 0.74 -12.61
CA ALA A 139 9.93 0.61 -13.66
C ALA A 139 9.37 0.83 -15.08
N ALA A 140 8.14 0.36 -15.35
CA ALA A 140 7.48 0.60 -16.64
C ALA A 140 7.16 2.10 -16.84
N SER A 141 6.74 2.79 -15.78
CA SER A 141 6.52 4.25 -15.81
C SER A 141 7.81 5.02 -16.10
N GLU A 142 8.91 4.62 -15.45
CA GLU A 142 10.24 5.20 -15.66
C GLU A 142 10.72 5.00 -17.09
N LYS A 143 10.67 3.75 -17.57
CA LYS A 143 11.04 3.43 -18.95
C LYS A 143 10.24 4.24 -19.95
N ALA A 144 8.93 4.40 -19.73
CA ALA A 144 8.07 5.20 -20.59
C ALA A 144 8.45 6.69 -20.58
N LYS A 145 8.88 7.23 -19.43
CA LYS A 145 9.38 8.61 -19.29
C LYS A 145 10.71 8.78 -20.02
N ASP A 146 11.65 7.86 -19.87
CA ASP A 146 12.99 7.90 -20.47
C ASP A 146 12.96 7.81 -21.99
N LEU A 147 12.10 6.95 -22.54
CA LEU A 147 11.85 6.85 -23.98
C LEU A 147 11.14 8.10 -24.55
N GLY A 148 10.72 9.01 -23.68
CA GLY A 148 9.90 10.15 -24.03
C GLY A 148 8.57 9.73 -24.66
N LEU A 149 8.04 8.54 -24.32
CA LEU A 149 6.75 8.05 -24.86
C LEU A 149 5.68 9.08 -24.55
N LEU A 150 5.64 9.55 -23.30
CA LEU A 150 4.68 10.53 -22.84
C LEU A 150 4.77 11.85 -23.65
N ARG A 151 5.95 12.22 -24.16
CA ARG A 151 6.19 13.46 -24.91
C ARG A 151 5.65 13.43 -26.35
N SER A 152 5.24 12.27 -26.85
CA SER A 152 4.76 12.11 -28.22
C SER A 152 3.41 11.38 -28.27
N PRO A 153 2.29 12.08 -28.57
CA PRO A 153 0.99 11.44 -28.74
C PRO A 153 0.98 10.28 -29.75
N ARG A 154 1.79 10.37 -30.81
CA ARG A 154 1.95 9.31 -31.81
C ARG A 154 2.51 8.02 -31.20
N LYS A 155 3.68 8.09 -30.56
CA LYS A 155 4.27 6.95 -29.82
C LYS A 155 3.32 6.34 -28.78
N VAL A 156 2.60 7.18 -28.02
CA VAL A 156 1.57 6.67 -27.09
C VAL A 156 0.50 5.92 -27.85
N SER A 157 -0.04 6.50 -28.93
CA SER A 157 -1.04 5.84 -29.77
C SER A 157 -0.53 4.52 -30.36
N ASP A 158 0.74 4.44 -30.78
CA ASP A 158 1.34 3.22 -31.33
C ASP A 158 1.39 2.10 -30.29
N VAL A 159 1.86 2.40 -29.07
CA VAL A 159 1.85 1.45 -27.94
C VAL A 159 0.42 1.04 -27.59
N MET A 160 -0.50 2.00 -27.49
CA MET A 160 -1.91 1.73 -27.20
C MET A 160 -2.55 0.83 -28.25
N ASN A 161 -2.22 1.02 -29.53
CA ASN A 161 -2.71 0.17 -30.61
C ASN A 161 -2.20 -1.26 -30.50
N ILE A 162 -0.94 -1.45 -30.12
CA ILE A 162 -0.32 -2.77 -29.90
C ILE A 162 -1.08 -3.52 -28.80
N ILE A 163 -1.32 -2.86 -27.66
CA ILE A 163 -1.88 -3.52 -26.47
C ILE A 163 -3.40 -3.59 -26.50
N SER A 164 -4.08 -2.79 -27.34
CA SER A 164 -5.55 -2.65 -27.39
C SER A 164 -6.30 -3.98 -27.50
N LYS A 165 -5.76 -4.97 -28.22
CA LYS A 165 -6.40 -6.29 -28.39
C LYS A 165 -6.42 -7.13 -27.11
N ASN A 166 -5.50 -6.86 -26.19
CA ASN A 166 -5.30 -7.59 -24.95
C ASN A 166 -5.60 -6.74 -23.70
N MET A 167 -6.12 -5.54 -23.92
CA MET A 167 -6.47 -4.56 -22.90
C MET A 167 -7.95 -4.23 -22.98
N GLU A 168 -8.65 -4.30 -21.85
CA GLU A 168 -9.97 -3.72 -21.69
C GLU A 168 -9.87 -2.54 -20.73
N THR A 169 -10.53 -1.43 -21.03
CA THR A 169 -10.51 -0.25 -20.16
C THR A 169 -11.84 0.49 -20.19
N THR A 170 -12.16 1.17 -19.10
CA THR A 170 -13.29 2.10 -19.04
C THR A 170 -12.92 3.51 -19.50
N PHE A 171 -11.63 3.79 -19.70
CA PHE A 171 -11.14 5.09 -20.15
C PHE A 171 -11.22 5.23 -21.67
N GLN A 172 -11.53 6.45 -22.11
CA GLN A 172 -11.37 6.87 -23.49
C GLN A 172 -9.88 7.08 -23.81
N VAL A 173 -9.51 6.92 -25.09
CA VAL A 173 -8.14 7.16 -25.56
C VAL A 173 -7.65 8.57 -25.18
N ARG A 174 -8.51 9.58 -25.26
CA ARG A 174 -8.17 10.97 -24.86
C ARG A 174 -7.85 11.11 -23.37
N GLU A 175 -8.50 10.34 -22.50
CA GLU A 175 -8.23 10.37 -21.06
C GLU A 175 -6.89 9.72 -20.75
N LEU A 176 -6.58 8.60 -21.41
CA LEU A 176 -5.28 7.94 -21.31
C LEU A 176 -4.14 8.85 -21.81
N LEU A 177 -4.36 9.59 -22.90
CA LEU A 177 -3.42 10.63 -23.36
C LEU A 177 -3.28 11.78 -22.35
N GLY A 178 -4.37 12.16 -21.66
CA GLY A 178 -4.34 13.14 -20.58
C GLY A 178 -3.52 12.67 -19.37
N PHE A 179 -3.70 11.42 -18.94
CA PHE A 179 -2.91 10.81 -17.87
C PHE A 179 -1.43 10.73 -18.24
N ALA A 180 -1.11 10.47 -19.51
CA ALA A 180 0.27 10.51 -19.98
C ALA A 180 0.90 11.91 -19.80
N ASP A 181 0.14 12.99 -19.98
CA ASP A 181 0.64 14.35 -19.74
C ASP A 181 0.85 14.65 -18.24
N ILE A 182 -0.08 14.22 -17.39
CA ILE A 182 0.06 14.32 -15.93
C ILE A 182 1.28 13.52 -15.46
N GLY A 183 1.46 12.29 -15.97
CA GLY A 183 2.57 11.41 -15.63
C GLY A 183 3.95 12.01 -15.88
N LYS A 184 4.10 12.89 -16.89
CA LYS A 184 5.36 13.62 -17.13
C LYS A 184 5.79 14.49 -15.95
N LYS A 185 4.80 15.04 -15.24
CA LYS A 185 4.99 15.98 -14.13
C LYS A 185 5.22 15.25 -12.80
N VAL A 186 4.99 13.94 -12.76
CA VAL A 186 5.23 13.14 -11.57
C VAL A 186 6.75 12.93 -11.41
N ASP A 187 7.24 13.35 -10.24
CA ASP A 187 8.57 13.01 -9.77
C ASP A 187 8.53 11.66 -9.06
N ARG A 188 9.49 10.78 -9.40
CA ARG A 188 9.67 9.47 -8.80
C ARG A 188 9.92 9.58 -7.30
N GLN A 189 10.74 10.56 -6.89
CA GLN A 189 11.12 10.73 -5.48
C GLN A 189 9.90 11.00 -4.60
N ASN A 190 8.83 11.52 -5.19
CA ASN A 190 7.62 11.81 -4.45
C ASN A 190 6.65 10.63 -4.41
N ILE A 191 6.86 9.52 -5.12
CA ILE A 191 5.91 8.39 -5.14
C ILE A 191 5.99 7.62 -3.82
N VAL A 192 4.95 7.73 -3.00
CA VAL A 192 4.80 6.93 -1.78
C VAL A 192 4.10 5.63 -2.12
N SER A 193 4.62 4.54 -1.57
CA SER A 193 4.21 3.18 -1.87
C SER A 193 4.02 2.42 -0.57
N MET A 194 2.87 1.76 -0.42
CA MET A 194 2.60 0.96 0.77
C MET A 194 1.75 -0.25 0.40
N GLN A 195 1.97 -1.33 1.14
CA GLN A 195 1.27 -2.59 0.95
C GLN A 195 0.50 -2.92 2.21
N LEU A 196 -0.70 -3.47 2.07
CA LEU A 196 -1.38 -4.08 3.20
C LEU A 196 -0.65 -5.37 3.58
N SER A 197 -0.56 -5.67 4.87
CA SER A 197 0.07 -6.85 5.46
C SER A 197 -0.88 -7.52 6.45
N ASP A 198 -0.73 -8.83 6.63
CA ASP A 198 -1.42 -9.60 7.66
C ASP A 198 -0.63 -9.70 8.97
N VAL A 199 0.59 -9.15 9.02
CA VAL A 199 1.39 -8.98 10.24
C VAL A 199 0.90 -7.74 11.00
N ASN A 200 -0.21 -7.92 11.70
CA ASN A 200 -0.99 -6.84 12.31
C ASN A 200 -0.71 -6.57 13.79
N GLY A 201 0.17 -7.35 14.43
CA GLY A 201 0.50 -7.20 15.86
C GLY A 201 -0.62 -7.61 16.84
N LEU A 202 -1.73 -8.19 16.37
CA LEU A 202 -2.73 -8.80 17.25
C LEU A 202 -2.05 -9.87 18.14
N PHE A 203 -2.59 -10.04 19.35
CA PHE A 203 -2.02 -10.93 20.38
C PHE A 203 -0.62 -10.56 20.87
N GLY A 204 -0.22 -9.30 20.71
CA GLY A 204 1.01 -8.76 21.30
C GLY A 204 2.28 -9.02 20.47
N GLY A 205 2.14 -9.51 19.24
CA GLY A 205 3.24 -9.66 18.28
C GLY A 205 3.80 -8.32 17.78
N LEU A 206 4.80 -8.41 16.89
CA LEU A 206 5.26 -7.28 16.10
C LEU A 206 4.23 -6.98 15.00
N SER A 207 4.14 -5.71 14.61
CA SER A 207 3.31 -5.24 13.51
C SER A 207 4.19 -4.68 12.41
N ASP A 208 3.88 -5.03 11.17
CA ASP A 208 4.54 -4.43 10.00
C ASP A 208 3.77 -3.19 9.53
N GLU A 209 4.42 -2.38 8.70
CA GLU A 209 3.75 -1.35 7.90
C GLU A 209 2.59 -1.96 7.12
N GLY A 210 1.45 -1.27 7.11
CA GLY A 210 0.25 -1.74 6.46
C GLY A 210 -0.41 -2.96 7.12
N GLY A 211 0.00 -3.36 8.33
CA GLY A 211 -0.53 -4.47 9.11
C GLY A 211 -2.01 -4.33 9.50
N PHE A 212 -2.91 -4.32 8.52
CA PHE A 212 -4.35 -4.06 8.66
C PHE A 212 -5.21 -5.22 8.23
N LEU A 213 -4.63 -6.35 7.83
CA LEU A 213 -5.36 -7.54 7.45
C LEU A 213 -5.17 -8.64 8.49
N TYR A 214 -6.10 -9.58 8.56
CA TYR A 214 -5.92 -10.86 9.25
C TYR A 214 -6.55 -11.99 8.44
N ALA A 215 -6.06 -13.20 8.66
CA ALA A 215 -6.59 -14.41 8.06
C ALA A 215 -7.49 -15.15 9.08
N PRO A 216 -8.83 -15.11 8.92
CA PRO A 216 -9.74 -15.86 9.78
C PRO A 216 -9.65 -17.38 9.53
N PRO A 217 -10.19 -18.22 10.44
CA PRO A 217 -10.33 -19.65 10.23
C PRO A 217 -11.05 -19.96 8.91
N ARG A 218 -10.49 -20.87 8.11
CA ARG A 218 -11.02 -21.20 6.77
C ARG A 218 -12.43 -21.79 6.81
N GLU A 219 -12.79 -22.44 7.91
CA GLU A 219 -14.11 -23.06 8.12
C GLU A 219 -15.24 -22.04 8.09
N GLU A 220 -14.98 -20.78 8.45
CA GLU A 220 -15.96 -19.69 8.37
C GLU A 220 -16.23 -19.24 6.92
N PHE A 221 -15.39 -19.68 5.97
CA PHE A 221 -15.39 -19.25 4.57
C PHE A 221 -15.37 -20.42 3.58
N ASP A 222 -16.07 -21.50 3.89
CA ASP A 222 -16.20 -22.69 3.01
C ASP A 222 -14.84 -23.28 2.59
N GLY A 223 -13.84 -23.22 3.48
CA GLY A 223 -12.48 -23.67 3.24
C GLY A 223 -11.60 -22.67 2.48
N ALA A 224 -12.11 -21.49 2.13
CA ALA A 224 -11.36 -20.49 1.39
C ALA A 224 -10.32 -19.76 2.27
N ALA A 225 -9.13 -19.52 1.70
CA ALA A 225 -8.13 -18.63 2.29
C ALA A 225 -8.46 -17.17 1.96
N VAL A 226 -8.92 -16.42 2.96
CA VAL A 226 -9.39 -15.05 2.82
C VAL A 226 -8.65 -14.10 3.76
N PHE A 227 -8.62 -12.82 3.39
CA PHE A 227 -8.16 -11.73 4.25
C PHE A 227 -9.32 -10.79 4.55
N LEU A 228 -9.45 -10.41 5.81
CA LEU A 228 -10.38 -9.40 6.30
C LEU A 228 -9.61 -8.24 6.94
N PRO A 229 -10.15 -7.01 6.92
CA PRO A 229 -9.55 -5.91 7.64
C PRO A 229 -9.68 -6.11 9.16
N VAL A 230 -8.60 -5.80 9.88
CA VAL A 230 -8.60 -5.71 11.34
C VAL A 230 -9.59 -4.63 11.76
N SER A 231 -10.43 -4.94 12.74
CA SER A 231 -11.49 -4.05 13.23
C SER A 231 -11.47 -3.97 14.75
N ILE A 232 -11.72 -2.79 15.29
CA ILE A 232 -11.80 -2.54 16.74
C ILE A 232 -13.05 -1.67 16.98
N PRO A 233 -14.12 -2.20 17.61
CA PRO A 233 -14.32 -3.60 18.00
C PRO A 233 -14.28 -4.57 16.80
N GLU A 234 -14.01 -5.85 17.05
CA GLU A 234 -13.85 -6.89 16.00
C GLU A 234 -15.06 -6.98 15.07
N PHE A 235 -16.25 -6.70 15.61
CA PHE A 235 -17.51 -6.70 14.87
C PHE A 235 -18.33 -5.42 15.11
N PRO A 236 -18.99 -4.89 14.07
CA PRO A 236 -18.91 -5.34 12.67
C PRO A 236 -17.53 -5.04 12.06
N VAL A 237 -17.06 -5.91 11.17
CA VAL A 237 -15.80 -5.69 10.44
C VAL A 237 -15.93 -4.43 9.58
N THR A 238 -14.96 -3.52 9.71
CA THR A 238 -14.93 -2.22 9.02
C THR A 238 -13.64 -2.01 8.26
N TRP A 239 -13.67 -1.09 7.30
CA TRP A 239 -12.48 -0.66 6.55
C TRP A 239 -11.86 0.62 7.11
N LYS A 240 -12.31 1.13 8.26
CA LYS A 240 -11.96 2.47 8.77
C LYS A 240 -10.45 2.69 8.87
N GLN A 241 -9.70 1.70 9.36
CA GLN A 241 -8.24 1.79 9.48
C GLN A 241 -7.56 1.93 8.11
N ILE A 242 -7.98 1.13 7.13
CA ILE A 242 -7.45 1.20 5.76
C ILE A 242 -7.89 2.49 5.05
N GLN A 243 -9.12 2.95 5.28
CA GLN A 243 -9.58 4.23 4.74
C GLN A 243 -8.79 5.39 5.32
N PHE A 244 -8.52 5.37 6.64
CA PHE A 244 -7.70 6.39 7.28
C PHE A 244 -6.26 6.39 6.76
N LEU A 245 -5.67 5.21 6.58
CA LEU A 245 -4.37 5.02 5.95
C LEU A 245 -4.31 5.65 4.55
N VAL A 246 -5.34 5.40 3.74
CA VAL A 246 -5.46 5.96 2.39
C VAL A 246 -5.62 7.48 2.44
N THR A 247 -6.40 8.01 3.38
CA THR A 247 -6.50 9.46 3.62
C THR A 247 -5.13 10.04 3.96
N LEU A 248 -4.39 9.46 4.90
CA LEU A 248 -3.05 9.93 5.27
C LEU A 248 -2.12 9.99 4.05
N LEU A 249 -2.07 8.93 3.25
CA LEU A 249 -1.22 8.90 2.06
C LEU A 249 -1.63 9.91 0.98
N THR A 250 -2.92 10.21 0.85
CA THR A 250 -3.43 11.06 -0.23
C THR A 250 -3.47 12.55 0.14
N THR A 251 -3.69 12.87 1.42
CA THR A 251 -3.76 14.25 1.92
C THR A 251 -2.48 14.73 2.61
N ASN A 252 -1.69 13.82 3.18
CA ASN A 252 -0.45 14.13 3.93
C ASN A 252 0.78 13.42 3.34
N ARG A 253 0.77 13.19 2.03
CA ARG A 253 1.83 12.48 1.29
C ARG A 253 3.25 12.92 1.64
N GLU A 254 3.47 14.21 1.83
CA GLU A 254 4.80 14.78 2.12
C GLU A 254 5.42 14.21 3.40
N ALA A 255 4.60 13.84 4.40
CA ALA A 255 5.07 13.22 5.64
C ALA A 255 5.66 11.81 5.44
N PHE A 256 5.50 11.22 4.24
CA PHE A 256 5.90 9.84 3.91
C PHE A 256 6.94 9.75 2.78
N ILE A 257 7.39 10.89 2.21
CA ILE A 257 8.39 10.91 1.12
C ILE A 257 9.82 10.67 1.66
N ASP A 258 10.07 10.98 2.94
CA ASP A 258 11.30 10.64 3.67
C ASP A 258 10.98 10.64 5.18
N PRO A 259 10.40 9.54 5.71
CA PRO A 259 9.84 9.55 7.05
C PRO A 259 10.94 9.65 8.13
N PRO A 260 10.87 10.63 9.07
CA PRO A 260 11.85 10.75 10.14
C PRO A 260 11.90 9.51 11.01
N THR A 261 13.07 9.26 11.60
CA THR A 261 13.16 8.31 12.71
C THR A 261 12.44 8.88 13.95
N ILE A 262 11.53 8.08 14.53
CA ILE A 262 10.72 8.47 15.68
C ILE A 262 11.10 7.63 16.90
N LEU A 263 11.32 8.30 18.03
CA LEU A 263 11.36 7.67 19.35
C LEU A 263 10.15 8.07 20.17
N ILE A 264 9.52 7.10 20.83
CA ILE A 264 8.38 7.35 21.71
C ILE A 264 8.74 7.00 23.15
N ALA A 265 8.64 7.97 24.02
CA ALA A 265 8.97 7.84 25.43
C ALA A 265 7.72 7.99 26.31
N ASN A 266 7.46 7.02 27.18
CA ASN A 266 6.45 7.15 28.22
C ASN A 266 7.05 7.84 29.45
N ALA A 267 6.49 8.99 29.83
CA ALA A 267 6.96 9.78 30.96
C ALA A 267 5.84 10.18 31.94
N GLY A 268 4.72 9.45 31.93
CA GLY A 268 3.59 9.71 32.83
C GLY A 268 2.26 9.07 32.40
N ALA A 269 2.18 8.57 31.16
CA ALA A 269 1.02 7.87 30.64
C ALA A 269 0.87 6.46 31.26
N LYS A 270 -0.28 5.82 30.99
CA LYS A 270 -0.54 4.43 31.41
C LYS A 270 0.58 3.51 30.89
N GLU A 271 0.93 2.50 31.68
CA GLU A 271 1.89 1.48 31.27
C GLU A 271 1.48 0.84 29.93
N GLY A 272 2.45 0.66 29.04
CA GLY A 272 2.23 0.15 27.68
C GLY A 272 1.83 1.19 26.63
N SER A 273 1.48 2.44 27.01
CA SER A 273 1.04 3.47 26.04
C SER A 273 2.07 3.76 24.94
N ALA A 274 3.36 3.88 25.25
CA ALA A 274 4.38 4.12 24.23
C ALA A 274 4.52 2.94 23.24
N ARG A 275 4.41 1.70 23.72
CA ARG A 275 4.43 0.50 22.86
C ARG A 275 3.21 0.44 21.96
N LEU A 276 2.02 0.72 22.51
CA LEU A 276 0.77 0.74 21.74
C LEU A 276 0.80 1.82 20.65
N LEU A 277 1.19 3.04 20.99
CA LEU A 277 1.31 4.12 20.02
C LEU A 277 2.39 3.81 18.96
N GLY A 278 3.52 3.24 19.38
CA GLY A 278 4.59 2.87 18.45
C GLY A 278 4.16 1.81 17.44
N ALA A 279 3.48 0.77 17.89
CA ALA A 279 2.92 -0.25 17.00
C ALA A 279 1.88 0.36 16.04
N GLU A 280 1.00 1.22 16.55
CA GLU A 280 -0.02 1.87 15.73
C GLU A 280 0.63 2.78 14.66
N LEU A 281 1.56 3.67 15.03
CA LEU A 281 2.29 4.51 14.09
C LEU A 281 3.06 3.69 13.04
N THR A 282 3.70 2.59 13.45
CA THR A 282 4.38 1.67 12.52
C THR A 282 3.42 1.11 11.48
N ARG A 283 2.21 0.67 11.88
CA ARG A 283 1.19 0.16 10.95
C ARG A 283 0.79 1.19 9.90
N TYR A 284 0.79 2.48 10.24
CA TYR A 284 0.49 3.57 9.32
C TYR A 284 1.69 4.08 8.50
N GLY A 285 2.85 3.43 8.58
CA GLY A 285 4.03 3.75 7.77
C GLY A 285 4.97 4.79 8.38
N PHE A 286 4.85 5.09 9.68
CA PHE A 286 5.82 5.93 10.38
C PHE A 286 7.01 5.10 10.89
N ASN A 287 8.21 5.64 10.77
CA ASN A 287 9.45 4.97 11.12
C ASN A 287 9.77 5.06 12.62
N VAL A 288 9.08 4.25 13.43
CA VAL A 288 9.31 4.18 14.89
C VAL A 288 10.49 3.25 15.20
N ILE A 289 11.64 3.84 15.55
CA ILE A 289 12.88 3.09 15.81
C ILE A 289 12.97 2.56 17.24
N LYS A 290 12.27 3.19 18.21
CA LYS A 290 12.35 2.81 19.62
C LYS A 290 11.16 3.29 20.44
N THR A 291 10.78 2.46 21.41
CA THR A 291 9.90 2.86 22.53
C THR A 291 10.63 2.65 23.86
N ARG A 292 10.42 3.55 24.83
CA ARG A 292 11.06 3.45 26.16
C ARG A 292 10.26 4.18 27.24
N ASN A 293 10.70 4.02 28.49
CA ASN A 293 10.27 4.90 29.58
C ASN A 293 11.28 6.06 29.73
N PHE A 294 10.79 7.24 30.11
CA PHE A 294 11.58 8.44 30.31
C PHE A 294 11.13 9.19 31.56
N GLY A 295 12.05 9.90 32.21
CA GLY A 295 11.81 10.54 33.50
C GLY A 295 12.02 9.59 34.68
N LYS A 296 12.21 10.16 35.87
CA LYS A 296 12.30 9.37 37.11
C LYS A 296 10.88 8.90 37.49
N PRO A 297 10.70 7.67 38.03
CA PRO A 297 9.40 7.15 38.43
C PRO A 297 8.56 8.10 39.32
N ASN A 298 9.24 9.01 40.04
CA ASN A 298 8.63 9.93 41.00
C ASN A 298 8.43 11.37 40.46
N THR A 299 8.78 11.67 39.21
CA THR A 299 8.58 13.00 38.59
C THR A 299 8.04 12.87 37.16
N PRO A 300 6.82 12.32 36.98
CA PRO A 300 6.17 12.23 35.68
C PRO A 300 5.80 13.61 35.11
N PHE A 301 5.79 13.73 33.78
CA PHE A 301 5.31 14.91 33.07
C PHE A 301 3.78 14.93 33.04
N ASP A 302 3.18 16.09 33.30
CA ASP A 302 1.73 16.23 33.28
C ASP A 302 1.16 16.30 31.86
N ARG A 303 1.91 16.88 30.92
CA ARG A 303 1.52 17.10 29.53
C ARG A 303 2.39 16.32 28.55
N SER A 304 1.77 15.85 27.47
CA SER A 304 2.44 15.23 26.33
C SER A 304 2.98 16.29 25.39
N TRP A 305 4.11 16.01 24.77
CA TRP A 305 4.81 16.96 23.90
C TRP A 305 5.67 16.25 22.86
N MET A 306 6.09 16.99 21.85
CA MET A 306 7.01 16.53 20.81
C MET A 306 8.18 17.48 20.64
N SER A 307 9.30 16.98 20.14
CA SER A 307 10.48 17.80 19.85
C SER A 307 11.22 17.24 18.66
N VAL A 308 11.73 18.14 17.82
CA VAL A 308 12.60 17.81 16.68
C VAL A 308 14.05 18.04 17.05
N ARG A 309 14.95 17.25 16.45
CA ARG A 309 16.38 17.51 16.55
C ARG A 309 16.69 18.85 15.88
N GLN A 310 17.42 19.74 16.58
CA GLN A 310 17.60 21.16 16.21
C GLN A 310 18.23 21.40 14.83
N ASP A 311 18.85 20.39 14.24
CA ASP A 311 19.51 20.42 12.94
C ASP A 311 18.60 20.08 11.75
N ASN A 312 17.33 19.72 11.99
CA ASN A 312 16.47 19.09 10.96
C ASN A 312 15.07 19.72 10.76
N THR A 313 14.81 20.91 11.31
CA THR A 313 13.44 21.50 11.40
C THR A 313 12.71 21.58 10.06
N ASN A 314 13.31 22.18 9.03
CA ASN A 314 12.61 22.45 7.75
C ASN A 314 12.23 21.18 6.96
N MET A 315 12.98 20.08 7.11
CA MET A 315 12.69 18.83 6.39
C MET A 315 11.58 18.02 7.06
N LEU A 316 11.34 18.25 8.35
CA LEU A 316 10.40 17.47 9.15
C LEU A 316 9.03 18.13 9.36
N GLU A 317 8.88 19.39 8.92
CA GLU A 317 7.64 20.17 9.08
C GLU A 317 6.37 19.42 8.68
N PRO A 318 6.29 18.70 7.53
CA PRO A 318 5.06 17.99 7.16
C PRO A 318 4.68 16.89 8.16
N THR A 319 5.66 16.08 8.59
CA THR A 319 5.42 15.01 9.57
C THR A 319 5.13 15.58 10.96
N LEU A 320 5.85 16.63 11.36
CA LEU A 320 5.65 17.29 12.64
C LEU A 320 4.26 17.90 12.74
N SER A 321 3.84 18.68 11.73
CA SER A 321 2.51 19.28 11.67
C SER A 321 1.42 18.22 11.72
N LEU A 322 1.55 17.15 10.92
CA LEU A 322 0.59 16.06 10.92
C LEU A 322 0.44 15.42 12.31
N LEU A 323 1.56 15.08 12.96
CA LEU A 323 1.51 14.43 14.28
C LEU A 323 1.03 15.40 15.37
N ALA A 324 1.39 16.69 15.28
CA ALA A 324 0.92 17.72 16.21
C ALA A 324 -0.60 17.86 16.13
N ASP A 325 -1.15 17.92 14.91
CA ASP A 325 -2.59 18.02 14.65
C ASP A 325 -3.33 16.74 15.09
N LEU A 326 -2.76 15.57 14.83
CA LEU A 326 -3.36 14.28 15.21
C LEU A 326 -3.48 14.10 16.73
N PHE A 327 -2.48 14.55 17.48
CA PHE A 327 -2.39 14.27 18.92
C PHE A 327 -2.67 15.45 19.84
N ASP A 328 -2.82 16.67 19.30
CA ASP A 328 -2.92 17.92 20.07
C ASP A 328 -1.72 18.08 21.03
N PHE A 329 -0.53 17.77 20.54
CA PHE A 329 0.72 17.85 21.30
C PHE A 329 1.41 19.18 21.07
N THR A 330 1.95 19.76 22.15
CA THR A 330 2.75 20.99 22.04
C THR A 330 4.17 20.66 21.59
N GLU A 331 4.72 21.45 20.67
CA GLU A 331 6.13 21.40 20.32
C GLU A 331 6.98 22.00 21.46
N MET A 332 8.03 21.28 21.87
CA MET A 332 9.01 21.70 22.86
C MET A 332 10.36 21.94 22.18
N LYS A 333 10.70 23.21 21.95
CA LYS A 333 11.93 23.63 21.25
C LYS A 333 13.24 23.24 21.96
N THR A 334 13.18 23.05 23.27
CA THR A 334 14.34 22.70 24.10
C THR A 334 13.91 21.66 25.12
N PRO A 335 13.98 20.37 24.78
CA PRO A 335 13.61 19.31 25.71
C PRO A 335 14.67 19.14 26.80
N PRO A 336 14.33 18.47 27.93
CA PRO A 336 15.30 18.16 28.98
C PRO A 336 16.55 17.44 28.46
N GLU A 337 17.67 17.65 29.14
CA GLU A 337 18.94 17.00 28.78
C GLU A 337 18.81 15.47 28.78
N GLY A 338 19.36 14.82 27.76
CA GLY A 338 19.27 13.36 27.58
C GLY A 338 17.91 12.85 27.06
N SER A 339 16.96 13.72 26.73
CA SER A 339 15.67 13.33 26.16
C SER A 339 15.76 12.52 24.86
N PHE A 340 16.77 12.76 24.02
CA PHE A 340 16.96 12.02 22.77
C PHE A 340 17.65 10.65 22.94
N GLY A 341 18.32 10.42 24.08
CA GLY A 341 19.03 9.17 24.34
C GLY A 341 20.21 8.94 23.39
N GLU A 342 20.71 7.70 23.36
CA GLU A 342 21.77 7.27 22.44
C GLU A 342 21.23 7.01 21.03
N GLU A 343 19.93 6.75 20.91
CA GLU A 343 19.25 6.49 19.65
C GLU A 343 19.23 7.71 18.71
N ASN A 344 19.29 8.92 19.28
CA ASN A 344 19.38 10.19 18.56
C ASN A 344 18.38 10.33 17.38
N PRO A 345 17.07 10.12 17.61
CA PRO A 345 16.05 10.18 16.57
C PRO A 345 15.90 11.59 15.98
N ASP A 346 15.26 11.68 14.83
CA ASP A 346 14.88 12.96 14.22
C ASP A 346 13.71 13.61 14.98
N LEU A 347 12.75 12.79 15.44
CA LEU A 347 11.58 13.21 16.21
C LEU A 347 11.47 12.44 17.53
N LEU A 348 11.25 13.18 18.62
CA LEU A 348 10.91 12.64 19.93
C LEU A 348 9.44 12.93 20.27
N ILE A 349 8.69 11.90 20.64
CA ILE A 349 7.35 12.01 21.22
C ILE A 349 7.40 11.59 22.69
N VAL A 350 6.92 12.44 23.59
CA VAL A 350 6.85 12.15 25.03
C VAL A 350 5.42 12.15 25.52
N LEU A 351 5.02 11.03 26.14
CA LEU A 351 3.66 10.81 26.63
C LEU A 351 3.59 11.13 28.14
N GLY A 352 2.88 12.20 28.47
CA GLY A 352 2.60 12.64 29.84
C GLY A 352 1.35 11.99 30.45
N LYS A 353 0.98 12.40 31.67
CA LYS A 353 -0.21 11.91 32.38
C LYS A 353 -1.52 12.19 31.67
N ASP A 354 -1.55 13.20 30.80
CA ASP A 354 -2.70 13.56 29.98
C ASP A 354 -2.95 12.56 28.84
N TYR A 355 -1.93 11.83 28.37
CA TYR A 355 -2.07 10.93 27.24
C TYR A 355 -3.05 9.78 27.53
N ARG A 356 -4.03 9.62 26.65
CA ARG A 356 -4.92 8.46 26.59
C ARG A 356 -4.81 7.89 25.19
N TYR A 357 -4.57 6.58 25.11
CA TYR A 357 -4.53 5.91 23.82
C TYR A 357 -5.91 5.97 23.16
N THR A 358 -5.92 6.45 21.93
CA THR A 358 -7.06 6.45 21.02
C THR A 358 -6.53 5.91 19.69
N PRO A 359 -7.22 4.96 19.03
CA PRO A 359 -6.82 4.50 17.70
C PRO A 359 -6.74 5.64 16.70
N LEU A 360 -5.75 5.62 15.80
CA LEU A 360 -5.47 6.78 14.93
C LEU A 360 -6.64 7.14 14.02
N GLN A 361 -7.36 6.13 13.52
CA GLN A 361 -8.54 6.33 12.67
C GLN A 361 -9.70 7.04 13.36
N ASP A 362 -9.68 7.14 14.70
CA ASP A 362 -10.71 7.83 15.49
C ASP A 362 -10.27 9.25 15.91
N LEU A 363 -9.06 9.68 15.55
CA LEU A 363 -8.52 11.01 15.92
C LEU A 363 -8.91 12.13 14.95
N ILE A 364 -9.22 11.82 13.69
CA ILE A 364 -9.68 12.82 12.72
C ILE A 364 -11.21 12.88 12.71
N ARG A 365 -11.74 14.10 12.85
CA ARG A 365 -13.19 14.40 12.86
C ARG A 365 -13.74 14.67 11.47
#